data_AF-A0A4R9VZM3-F1
#
_entry.id   AF-A0A4R9VZM3-F1
#
_cell.length_a   1.000
_cell.length_b   1.000
_cell.length_c   1.000
_cell.angle_alpha   90.00
_cell.angle_beta   90.00
_cell.angle_gamma   90.00
#
_symmetry.space_group_name_H-M   'P 1'
#
loop_
_entity.id
_entity.type
_entity.pdbx_description
1 polymer ?
#
loop_
_entity_poly.entity_id
_entity_poly.type
_entity_poly.pdbx_seq_one_letter_code
_entity_poly.pdbx_strand_id
1 'polypeptide(L)'
;MRIDLSPTSWGRVVVVTAAGTAFFIAVAFFVDSFNFPSLSPQALLWAQLTDLFLPLVLGGSFLFFLMWKMRQLAITQKELSVIAATDSLTAVFNRGAFSMLVEAYLDQARDQTVAEAGALLIVDADHFKSINDRLGHDCGDQALRLIAATIKGQLHGADIVGRIGGEEFGVFLPGADATRSFLVAESIRRHIREVEFAPDGRPWPLSVSIGGIAFSGPTTYHDMFQVADRHLYKAKSNGRDQVSFESQRSALAGDAGGTMH
;
A
#
# COMPACT_ATOMS: atom_id res chain seq x y z
N MET A 1 -25.71 6.93 -14.27
CA MET A 1 -25.02 7.06 -12.97
C MET A 1 -24.65 5.66 -12.51
N ARG A 2 -23.35 5.30 -12.43
CA ARG A 2 -22.92 3.96 -11.99
C ARG A 2 -23.03 3.88 -10.47
N ILE A 3 -23.67 2.85 -9.95
CA ILE A 3 -23.79 2.64 -8.50
C ILE A 3 -22.46 2.09 -8.00
N ASP A 4 -21.81 2.81 -7.08
CA ASP A 4 -20.61 2.32 -6.41
C ASP A 4 -20.98 1.19 -5.43
N LEU A 5 -20.37 0.02 -5.60
CA LEU A 5 -20.56 -1.17 -4.76
C LEU A 5 -19.33 -1.47 -3.89
N SER A 6 -18.43 -0.50 -3.70
CA SER A 6 -17.27 -0.64 -2.84
C SER A 6 -17.65 -0.92 -1.37
N PRO A 7 -16.76 -1.52 -0.56
CA PRO A 7 -17.07 -1.87 0.82
C PRO A 7 -17.49 -0.71 1.73
N THR A 8 -17.06 0.50 1.39
CA THR A 8 -17.34 1.74 2.12
C THR A 8 -18.52 2.53 1.55
N SER A 9 -19.11 2.09 0.43
CA SER A 9 -20.14 2.85 -0.27
C SER A 9 -21.53 2.70 0.36
N TRP A 10 -22.32 3.76 0.26
CA TRP A 10 -23.75 3.72 0.55
C TRP A 10 -24.55 2.96 -0.50
N GLY A 11 -24.08 2.97 -1.76
CA GLY A 11 -24.70 2.23 -2.86
C GLY A 11 -24.81 0.74 -2.55
N ARG A 12 -23.74 0.13 -2.01
CA ARG A 12 -23.74 -1.28 -1.59
C ARG A 12 -24.77 -1.56 -0.50
N VAL A 13 -24.86 -0.69 0.51
CA VAL A 13 -25.81 -0.84 1.63
C VAL A 13 -27.24 -0.85 1.10
N VAL A 14 -27.61 0.13 0.29
CA VAL A 14 -28.98 0.27 -0.23
C VAL A 14 -29.32 -0.87 -1.18
N VAL A 15 -28.45 -1.18 -2.15
CA VAL A 15 -28.72 -2.22 -3.15
C VAL A 15 -28.85 -3.60 -2.51
N VAL A 16 -27.92 -3.98 -1.61
CA VAL A 16 -27.97 -5.31 -0.98
C VAL A 16 -29.16 -5.42 -0.03
N THR A 17 -29.49 -4.37 0.71
CA THR A 17 -30.67 -4.36 1.59
C THR A 17 -31.95 -4.52 0.76
N ALA A 18 -32.12 -3.74 -0.30
CA ALA A 18 -33.31 -3.80 -1.14
C ALA A 18 -33.45 -5.15 -1.86
N ALA A 19 -32.36 -5.63 -2.48
CA ALA A 19 -32.36 -6.92 -3.19
C ALA A 19 -32.57 -8.10 -2.24
N GLY A 20 -31.91 -8.11 -1.09
CA GLY A 20 -32.07 -9.15 -0.08
C GLY A 20 -33.47 -9.17 0.53
N THR A 21 -34.07 -8.00 0.79
CA THR A 21 -35.44 -7.90 1.28
C THR A 21 -36.44 -8.41 0.24
N ALA A 22 -36.30 -8.01 -1.02
CA ALA A 22 -37.15 -8.49 -2.11
C ALA A 22 -37.03 -10.01 -2.29
N PHE A 23 -35.82 -10.56 -2.16
CA PHE A 23 -35.59 -12.00 -2.19
C PHE A 23 -36.30 -12.72 -1.05
N PHE A 24 -36.22 -12.23 0.19
CA PHE A 24 -36.94 -12.85 1.31
C PHE A 24 -38.46 -12.78 1.15
N ILE A 25 -39.00 -11.68 0.63
CA ILE A 25 -40.42 -11.56 0.29
C ILE A 25 -40.80 -12.63 -0.75
N ALA A 26 -40.05 -12.74 -1.85
CA ALA A 26 -40.32 -13.72 -2.90
C ALA A 26 -40.26 -15.17 -2.39
N VAL A 27 -39.30 -15.48 -1.51
CA VAL A 27 -39.20 -16.80 -0.86
C VAL A 27 -40.40 -17.06 0.05
N ALA A 28 -40.85 -16.07 0.83
CA ALA A 28 -42.02 -16.21 1.69
C ALA A 28 -43.29 -16.57 0.87
N PHE A 29 -43.57 -15.78 -0.17
CA PHE A 29 -44.69 -16.06 -1.09
C PHE A 29 -44.59 -17.44 -1.76
N PHE A 30 -43.38 -17.86 -2.15
CA PHE A 30 -43.17 -19.16 -2.77
C PHE A 30 -43.44 -20.32 -1.78
N VAL A 31 -42.93 -20.20 -0.55
CA VAL A 31 -43.12 -21.19 0.51
C VAL A 31 -44.59 -21.29 0.89
N ASP A 32 -45.30 -20.16 1.05
CA ASP A 32 -46.72 -20.15 1.39
C ASP A 32 -47.57 -20.78 0.28
N SER A 33 -47.33 -20.39 -0.99
CA SER A 33 -48.02 -20.97 -2.15
C SER A 33 -47.81 -22.47 -2.30
N PHE A 34 -46.65 -23.00 -1.90
CA PHE A 34 -46.35 -24.43 -1.98
C PHE A 34 -46.99 -25.23 -0.83
N ASN A 35 -46.96 -24.70 0.40
CA ASN A 35 -47.42 -25.41 1.59
C ASN A 35 -48.93 -25.28 1.83
N PHE A 36 -49.56 -24.18 1.38
CA PHE A 36 -50.96 -23.87 1.67
C PHE A 36 -51.78 -23.53 0.40
N PRO A 37 -51.90 -24.47 -0.56
CA PRO A 37 -52.53 -24.20 -1.85
C PRO A 37 -54.05 -23.95 -1.80
N SER A 38 -54.71 -24.26 -0.68
CA SER A 38 -56.18 -24.26 -0.54
C SER A 38 -56.67 -23.41 0.64
N LEU A 39 -56.07 -22.23 0.84
CA LEU A 39 -56.53 -21.27 1.85
C LEU A 39 -57.86 -20.61 1.45
N SER A 40 -58.66 -20.25 2.47
CA SER A 40 -59.84 -19.40 2.26
C SER A 40 -59.41 -17.99 1.82
N PRO A 41 -60.26 -17.20 1.12
CA PRO A 41 -59.87 -15.87 0.63
C PRO A 41 -59.39 -14.91 1.74
N GLN A 42 -59.96 -15.02 2.94
CA GLN A 42 -59.55 -14.20 4.09
C GLN A 42 -58.20 -14.64 4.65
N ALA A 43 -57.96 -15.94 4.76
CA ALA A 43 -56.68 -16.48 5.24
C ALA A 43 -55.55 -16.18 4.25
N LEU A 44 -55.82 -16.29 2.94
CA LEU A 44 -54.88 -15.94 1.89
C LEU A 44 -54.44 -14.46 1.98
N LEU A 45 -55.39 -13.53 2.20
CA LEU A 45 -55.06 -12.11 2.36
C LEU A 45 -54.10 -11.88 3.54
N TRP A 46 -54.37 -12.49 4.69
CA TRP A 46 -53.51 -12.35 5.87
C TRP A 46 -52.12 -12.97 5.67
N ALA A 47 -52.03 -14.10 4.98
CA ALA A 47 -50.76 -14.73 4.63
C ALA A 47 -49.92 -13.81 3.73
N GLN A 48 -50.51 -13.29 2.64
CA GLN A 48 -49.84 -12.37 1.72
C GLN A 48 -49.39 -11.06 2.38
N LEU A 49 -50.20 -10.50 3.28
CA LEU A 49 -49.81 -9.34 4.06
C LEU A 49 -48.62 -9.68 4.97
N THR A 50 -48.61 -10.86 5.59
CA THR A 50 -47.50 -11.31 6.43
C THR A 50 -46.22 -11.50 5.61
N ASP A 51 -46.30 -12.14 4.45
CA ASP A 51 -45.19 -12.39 3.53
C ASP A 51 -44.56 -11.10 2.98
N LEU A 52 -45.35 -10.04 2.88
CA LEU A 52 -44.85 -8.73 2.48
C LEU A 52 -44.27 -7.96 3.67
N PHE A 53 -45.05 -7.78 4.75
CA PHE A 53 -44.70 -6.86 5.83
C PHE A 53 -43.64 -7.41 6.77
N LEU A 54 -43.65 -8.72 7.07
CA LEU A 54 -42.71 -9.30 8.03
C LEU A 54 -41.26 -9.22 7.52
N PRO A 55 -40.93 -9.64 6.29
CA PRO A 55 -39.57 -9.49 5.78
C PRO A 55 -39.20 -8.04 5.52
N LEU A 56 -40.16 -7.18 5.13
CA LEU A 56 -39.88 -5.75 4.93
C LEU A 56 -39.46 -5.06 6.23
N VAL A 57 -40.19 -5.29 7.32
CA VAL A 57 -39.93 -4.65 8.61
C VAL A 57 -38.76 -5.31 9.33
N LEU A 58 -38.75 -6.63 9.49
CA LEU A 58 -37.70 -7.33 10.25
C LEU A 58 -36.47 -7.63 9.39
N GLY A 59 -36.67 -8.28 8.24
CA GLY A 59 -35.58 -8.67 7.34
C GLY A 59 -34.85 -7.47 6.77
N GLY A 60 -35.60 -6.47 6.26
CA GLY A 60 -35.04 -5.24 5.71
C GLY A 60 -34.29 -4.42 6.75
N SER A 61 -34.86 -4.22 7.95
CA SER A 61 -34.17 -3.51 9.04
C SER A 61 -32.91 -4.24 9.50
N PHE A 62 -32.96 -5.58 9.61
CA PHE A 62 -31.81 -6.38 9.98
C PHE A 62 -30.70 -6.33 8.91
N LEU A 63 -31.04 -6.51 7.63
CA LEU A 63 -30.10 -6.40 6.52
C LEU A 63 -29.49 -5.01 6.44
N PHE A 64 -30.31 -3.96 6.60
CA PHE A 64 -29.82 -2.58 6.64
C PHE A 64 -28.82 -2.38 7.78
N PHE A 65 -29.17 -2.83 8.99
CA PHE A 65 -28.29 -2.75 10.15
C PHE A 65 -26.98 -3.51 9.93
N LEU A 66 -27.04 -4.72 9.39
CA LEU A 66 -25.88 -5.55 9.10
C LEU A 66 -24.96 -4.87 8.06
N MET A 67 -25.55 -4.39 6.96
CA MET A 67 -24.81 -3.70 5.90
C MET A 67 -24.21 -2.37 6.38
N TRP A 68 -24.94 -1.61 7.21
CA TRP A 68 -24.42 -0.42 7.89
C TRP A 68 -23.21 -0.80 8.75
N LYS A 69 -23.32 -1.83 9.59
CA LYS A 69 -22.25 -2.27 10.48
C LYS A 69 -21.02 -2.73 9.71
N MET A 70 -21.19 -3.49 8.61
CA MET A 70 -20.08 -3.87 7.73
C MET A 70 -19.39 -2.66 7.10
N ARG A 71 -20.18 -1.65 6.69
CA ARG A 71 -19.63 -0.39 6.16
C ARG A 71 -18.82 0.36 7.22
N GLN A 72 -19.33 0.49 8.43
CA GLN A 72 -18.62 1.13 9.54
C GLN A 72 -17.31 0.40 9.84
N LEU A 73 -17.34 -0.93 9.92
CA LEU A 73 -16.14 -1.74 10.13
C LEU A 73 -15.09 -1.52 9.01
N ALA A 74 -15.53 -1.47 7.75
CA ALA A 74 -14.63 -1.19 6.62
C ALA A 74 -14.01 0.22 6.69
N ILE A 75 -14.77 1.23 7.15
CA ILE A 75 -14.27 2.60 7.34
C ILE A 75 -13.26 2.64 8.48
N THR A 76 -13.60 2.07 9.64
CA THR A 76 -12.69 2.03 10.80
C THR A 76 -11.42 1.24 10.49
N GLN A 77 -11.50 0.14 9.74
CA GLN A 77 -10.32 -0.60 9.29
C GLN A 77 -9.41 0.28 8.41
N LYS A 78 -10.00 1.09 7.53
CA LYS A 78 -9.25 2.05 6.73
C LYS A 78 -8.63 3.15 7.60
N GLU A 79 -9.36 3.70 8.57
CA GLU A 79 -8.83 4.71 9.49
C GLU A 79 -7.71 4.17 10.39
N LEU A 80 -7.85 2.95 10.91
CA LEU A 80 -6.81 2.26 11.67
C LEU A 80 -5.56 2.02 10.83
N SER A 81 -5.71 1.68 9.54
CA SER A 81 -4.56 1.55 8.63
C SER A 81 -3.81 2.88 8.43
N VAL A 82 -4.53 4.00 8.53
CA VAL A 82 -3.96 5.36 8.43
C VAL A 82 -3.31 5.79 9.75
N ILE A 83 -3.89 5.47 10.92
CA ILE A 83 -3.28 5.74 12.23
C ILE A 83 -2.04 4.86 12.45
N ALA A 84 -2.01 3.66 11.89
CA ALA A 84 -0.85 2.79 11.88
C ALA A 84 0.17 3.15 10.79
N ALA A 85 0.01 4.24 10.01
CA ALA A 85 0.80 4.48 8.80
C ALA A 85 2.32 4.61 9.01
N THR A 86 2.79 4.76 10.26
CA THR A 86 4.21 4.82 10.58
C THR A 86 4.67 3.58 11.34
N ASP A 87 5.90 3.16 11.09
CA ASP A 87 6.57 2.10 11.84
C ASP A 87 6.89 2.58 13.26
N SER A 88 6.48 1.81 14.26
CA SER A 88 6.60 2.21 15.67
C SER A 88 8.04 2.32 16.17
N LEU A 89 8.99 1.62 15.52
CA LEU A 89 10.40 1.68 15.89
C LEU A 89 11.09 2.90 15.30
N THR A 90 10.87 3.15 14.00
CA THR A 90 11.68 4.06 13.18
C THR A 90 10.96 5.36 12.79
N ALA A 91 9.65 5.46 13.05
CA ALA A 91 8.80 6.63 12.75
C ALA A 91 8.76 7.08 11.27
N VAL A 92 9.25 6.24 10.35
CA VAL A 92 9.02 6.37 8.90
C VAL A 92 7.73 5.63 8.51
N PHE A 93 7.28 5.72 7.27
CA PHE A 93 6.07 4.99 6.86
C PHE A 93 6.24 3.47 7.06
N ASN A 94 5.18 2.79 7.46
CA ASN A 94 5.18 1.33 7.45
C ASN A 94 5.07 0.81 6.01
N ARG A 95 5.26 -0.50 5.83
CA ARG A 95 5.17 -1.15 4.51
C ARG A 95 3.90 -0.82 3.73
N GLY A 96 2.74 -0.85 4.41
CA GLY A 96 1.43 -0.64 3.75
C GLY A 96 1.20 0.82 3.34
N ALA A 97 1.60 1.77 4.18
CA ALA A 97 1.52 3.19 3.87
C ALA A 97 2.51 3.58 2.77
N PHE A 98 3.73 3.03 2.81
CA PHE A 98 4.73 3.26 1.76
C PHE A 98 4.21 2.80 0.39
N SER A 99 3.74 1.55 0.26
CA SER A 99 3.23 1.05 -1.03
C SER A 99 2.02 1.83 -1.51
N MET A 100 1.10 2.17 -0.61
CA MET A 100 -0.10 2.96 -0.94
C MET A 100 0.25 4.34 -1.50
N LEU A 101 1.24 5.02 -0.92
CA LEU A 101 1.67 6.34 -1.39
C LEU A 101 2.37 6.26 -2.76
N VAL A 102 3.18 5.22 -3.00
CA VAL A 102 3.80 5.00 -4.30
C VAL A 102 2.75 4.70 -5.37
N GLU A 103 1.80 3.79 -5.08
CA GLU A 103 0.70 3.48 -6.00
C GLU A 103 -0.15 4.72 -6.32
N ALA A 104 -0.47 5.54 -5.31
CA ALA A 104 -1.21 6.78 -5.51
C ALA A 104 -0.47 7.76 -6.44
N TYR A 105 0.85 7.85 -6.34
CA TYR A 105 1.65 8.67 -7.27
C TYR A 105 1.62 8.10 -8.69
N LEU A 106 1.75 6.79 -8.86
CA LEU A 106 1.71 6.15 -10.18
C LEU A 106 0.34 6.32 -10.86
N ASP A 107 -0.75 6.23 -10.09
CA ASP A 107 -2.10 6.49 -10.59
C ASP A 107 -2.25 7.96 -11.04
N GLN A 108 -1.75 8.91 -10.25
CA GLN A 108 -1.71 10.33 -10.63
C GLN A 108 -0.87 10.59 -11.88
N ALA A 109 0.25 9.89 -12.04
CA ALA A 109 1.12 9.98 -13.21
C ALA A 109 0.43 9.47 -14.47
N ARG A 110 -0.31 8.35 -14.37
CA ARG A 110 -1.12 7.80 -15.47
C ARG A 110 -2.23 8.75 -15.91
N ASP A 111 -2.81 9.48 -14.97
CA ASP A 111 -3.82 10.52 -15.24
C ASP A 111 -3.18 11.86 -15.68
N GLN A 112 -1.86 11.89 -15.92
CA GLN A 112 -1.08 13.05 -16.37
C GLN A 112 -1.14 14.26 -15.42
N THR A 113 -1.47 14.02 -14.15
CA THR A 113 -1.55 15.07 -13.13
C THR A 113 -0.20 15.39 -12.48
N VAL A 114 0.76 14.46 -12.58
CA VAL A 114 2.15 14.60 -12.14
C VAL A 114 3.10 14.04 -13.19
N ALA A 115 4.40 14.26 -13.02
CA ALA A 115 5.40 13.72 -13.93
C ALA A 115 5.37 12.18 -13.95
N GLU A 116 5.33 11.59 -15.15
CA GLU A 116 5.43 10.15 -15.33
C GLU A 116 6.90 9.68 -15.26
N ALA A 117 7.55 10.02 -14.16
CA ALA A 117 8.93 9.70 -13.85
C ALA A 117 9.13 9.63 -12.34
N GLY A 118 10.17 8.93 -11.93
CA GLY A 118 10.59 8.82 -10.54
C GLY A 118 11.60 7.71 -10.35
N ALA A 119 11.89 7.39 -9.09
CA ALA A 119 12.70 6.24 -8.75
C ALA A 119 12.25 5.54 -7.48
N LEU A 120 12.48 4.23 -7.45
CA LEU A 120 12.33 3.39 -6.26
C LEU A 120 13.72 2.86 -5.86
N LEU A 121 14.07 3.02 -4.59
CA LEU A 121 15.24 2.45 -3.96
C LEU A 121 14.81 1.48 -2.87
N ILE A 122 15.48 0.34 -2.78
CA ILE A 122 15.42 -0.58 -1.65
C ILE A 122 16.78 -0.54 -0.96
N VAL A 123 16.76 -0.20 0.31
CA VAL A 123 17.93 -0.05 1.19
C VAL A 123 17.88 -1.15 2.24
N ASP A 124 18.96 -1.90 2.41
CA ASP A 124 19.05 -2.98 3.40
C ASP A 124 20.31 -2.82 4.26
N ALA A 125 20.13 -2.97 5.57
CA ALA A 125 21.24 -2.88 6.53
C ALA A 125 22.15 -4.10 6.44
N ASP A 126 23.41 -3.86 6.06
CA ASP A 126 24.39 -4.92 5.91
C ASP A 126 24.74 -5.52 7.27
N HIS A 127 24.86 -6.85 7.30
CA HIS A 127 25.27 -7.59 8.50
C HIS A 127 24.40 -7.32 9.75
N PHE A 128 23.14 -6.89 9.57
CA PHE A 128 22.26 -6.54 10.68
C PHE A 128 22.07 -7.66 11.70
N LYS A 129 21.97 -8.91 11.23
CA LYS A 129 21.97 -10.08 12.10
C LYS A 129 23.20 -10.14 13.03
N SER A 130 24.40 -9.81 12.53
CA SER A 130 25.61 -9.79 13.35
C SER A 130 25.59 -8.66 14.39
N ILE A 131 24.87 -7.56 14.15
CA ILE A 131 24.67 -6.50 15.13
C ILE A 131 23.81 -7.04 16.27
N ASN A 132 22.66 -7.66 15.94
CA ASN A 132 21.79 -8.28 16.94
C ASN A 132 22.50 -9.39 17.74
N ASP A 133 23.21 -10.28 17.06
CA ASP A 133 23.86 -11.43 17.69
C ASP A 133 25.00 -11.02 18.63
N ARG A 134 25.66 -9.87 18.39
CA ARG A 134 26.81 -9.41 19.18
C ARG A 134 26.50 -8.32 20.20
N LEU A 135 25.55 -7.45 19.89
CA LEU A 135 25.23 -6.26 20.70
C LEU A 135 23.82 -6.33 21.31
N GLY A 136 23.02 -7.36 20.97
CA GLY A 136 21.65 -7.51 21.45
C GLY A 136 20.64 -6.74 20.60
N HIS A 137 19.36 -7.13 20.75
CA HIS A 137 18.24 -6.57 19.98
C HIS A 137 18.03 -5.08 20.25
N ASP A 138 18.23 -4.59 21.48
CA ASP A 138 18.08 -3.17 21.80
C ASP A 138 19.06 -2.29 21.00
N CYS A 139 20.28 -2.78 20.78
CA CYS A 139 21.29 -2.11 19.95
C CYS A 139 20.93 -2.20 18.46
N GLY A 140 20.39 -3.32 17.99
CA GLY A 140 19.85 -3.44 16.65
C GLY A 140 18.72 -2.43 16.39
N ASP A 141 17.82 -2.27 17.35
CA ASP A 141 16.74 -1.29 17.30
C ASP A 141 17.27 0.15 17.24
N GLN A 142 18.33 0.47 17.99
CA GLN A 142 19.02 1.75 17.90
C GLN A 142 19.66 1.96 16.51
N ALA A 143 20.31 0.93 15.95
CA ALA A 143 20.89 1.00 14.61
C ALA A 143 19.82 1.27 13.54
N LEU A 144 18.65 0.61 13.62
CA LEU A 144 17.54 0.85 12.69
C LEU A 144 16.96 2.26 12.82
N ARG A 145 16.80 2.78 14.04
CA ARG A 145 16.39 4.17 14.27
C ARG A 145 17.36 5.16 13.63
N LEU A 146 18.66 4.91 13.80
CA LEU A 146 19.72 5.76 13.26
C LEU A 146 19.73 5.72 11.73
N ILE A 147 19.65 4.52 11.13
CA ILE A 147 19.55 4.35 9.67
C ILE A 147 18.33 5.09 9.13
N ALA A 148 17.15 4.90 9.74
CA ALA A 148 15.93 5.56 9.30
C ALA A 148 16.01 7.09 9.38
N ALA A 149 16.57 7.62 10.48
CA ALA A 149 16.80 9.05 10.66
C ALA A 149 17.78 9.60 9.62
N THR A 150 18.86 8.89 9.34
CA THR A 150 19.85 9.27 8.33
C THR A 150 19.24 9.26 6.94
N ILE A 151 18.47 8.24 6.56
CA ILE A 151 17.74 8.21 5.28
C ILE A 151 16.83 9.44 5.19
N LYS A 152 15.99 9.66 6.21
CA LYS A 152 15.04 10.79 6.24
C LYS A 152 15.74 12.15 6.10
N GLY A 153 16.93 12.31 6.69
CA GLY A 153 17.73 13.53 6.56
C GLY A 153 18.28 13.80 5.15
N GLN A 154 18.34 12.80 4.29
CA GLN A 154 18.75 12.93 2.88
C GLN A 154 17.58 13.17 1.92
N LEU A 155 16.35 13.13 2.43
CA LEU A 155 15.14 13.28 1.63
C LEU A 155 14.56 14.70 1.75
N HIS A 156 13.90 15.15 0.69
CA HIS A 156 13.38 16.51 0.60
C HIS A 156 12.04 16.58 -0.13
N GLY A 157 11.20 17.54 0.28
CA GLY A 157 9.93 17.83 -0.38
C GLY A 157 8.97 16.64 -0.34
N ALA A 158 8.71 16.06 -1.52
CA ALA A 158 7.75 14.98 -1.72
C ALA A 158 8.38 13.57 -1.64
N ASP A 159 9.69 13.46 -1.40
CA ASP A 159 10.36 12.16 -1.27
C ASP A 159 9.79 11.36 -0.08
N ILE A 160 9.68 10.05 -0.25
CA ILE A 160 8.97 9.15 0.67
C ILE A 160 9.94 8.10 1.19
N VAL A 161 9.94 7.83 2.50
CA VAL A 161 10.66 6.71 3.11
C VAL A 161 9.71 5.86 3.93
N GLY A 162 9.86 4.54 3.83
CA GLY A 162 9.17 3.60 4.69
C GLY A 162 10.02 2.38 5.03
N ARG A 163 9.69 1.72 6.15
CA ARG A 163 10.26 0.43 6.54
C ARG A 163 9.39 -0.68 5.94
N ILE A 164 9.96 -1.40 4.98
CA ILE A 164 9.23 -2.39 4.15
C ILE A 164 9.51 -3.83 4.57
N GLY A 165 10.54 -4.05 5.40
CA GLY A 165 10.92 -5.35 5.98
C GLY A 165 11.56 -5.20 7.35
N GLY A 166 12.18 -6.28 7.85
CA GLY A 166 12.85 -6.28 9.16
C GLY A 166 13.97 -5.24 9.22
N GLU A 167 14.94 -5.34 8.33
CA GLU A 167 16.06 -4.41 8.17
C GLU A 167 16.04 -3.63 6.85
N GLU A 168 14.91 -3.66 6.15
CA GLU A 168 14.74 -3.11 4.80
C GLU A 168 13.90 -1.83 4.80
N PHE A 169 14.38 -0.83 4.07
CA PHE A 169 13.72 0.44 3.86
C PHE A 169 13.46 0.68 2.37
N GLY A 170 12.27 1.16 2.04
CA GLY A 170 11.92 1.68 0.73
C GLY A 170 12.08 3.20 0.71
N VAL A 171 12.68 3.72 -0.36
CA VAL A 171 12.71 5.15 -0.66
C VAL A 171 12.11 5.38 -2.03
N PHE A 172 11.14 6.28 -2.13
CA PHE A 172 10.55 6.68 -3.39
C PHE A 172 10.82 8.15 -3.65
N LEU A 173 11.25 8.47 -4.87
CA LEU A 173 11.66 9.80 -5.31
C LEU A 173 10.74 10.25 -6.46
N PRO A 174 9.61 10.90 -6.17
CA PRO A 174 8.69 11.41 -7.19
C PRO A 174 9.39 12.35 -8.18
N GLY A 175 9.21 12.13 -9.47
CA GLY A 175 9.73 13.00 -10.53
C GLY A 175 11.26 13.05 -10.64
N ALA A 176 12.00 12.22 -9.90
CA ALA A 176 13.44 12.16 -9.98
C ALA A 176 13.90 11.50 -11.29
N ASP A 177 14.89 12.09 -11.94
CA ASP A 177 15.60 11.44 -13.03
C ASP A 177 16.66 10.45 -12.50
N ALA A 178 17.29 9.71 -13.41
CA ALA A 178 18.31 8.72 -13.04
C ALA A 178 19.49 9.34 -12.28
N THR A 179 19.92 10.55 -12.67
CA THR A 179 21.06 11.23 -12.06
C THR A 179 20.76 11.62 -10.61
N ARG A 180 19.64 12.32 -10.36
CA ARG A 180 19.19 12.69 -9.02
C ARG A 180 19.01 11.45 -8.15
N SER A 181 18.39 10.42 -8.70
CA SER A 181 18.10 9.18 -7.96
C SER A 181 19.36 8.46 -7.51
N PHE A 182 20.35 8.34 -8.40
CA PHE A 182 21.64 7.76 -8.06
C PHE A 182 22.40 8.59 -7.01
N LEU A 183 22.39 9.92 -7.15
CA LEU A 183 23.03 10.82 -6.18
C LEU A 183 22.40 10.72 -4.79
N VAL A 184 21.08 10.63 -4.70
CA VAL A 184 20.38 10.42 -3.41
C VAL A 184 20.75 9.08 -2.80
N ALA A 185 20.78 8.00 -3.61
CA ALA A 185 21.17 6.67 -3.14
C ALA A 185 22.62 6.66 -2.58
N GLU A 186 23.58 7.23 -3.31
CA GLU A 186 24.96 7.33 -2.84
C GLU A 186 25.09 8.24 -1.61
N SER A 187 24.30 9.30 -1.54
CA SER A 187 24.28 10.18 -0.36
C SER A 187 23.79 9.42 0.88
N ILE A 188 22.69 8.66 0.76
CA ILE A 188 22.17 7.80 1.84
C ILE A 188 23.26 6.83 2.31
N ARG A 189 23.84 6.07 1.37
CA ARG A 189 24.87 5.06 1.68
C ARG A 189 26.04 5.67 2.44
N ARG A 190 26.60 6.78 1.92
CA ARG A 190 27.75 7.46 2.52
C ARG A 190 27.45 8.03 3.90
N HIS A 191 26.32 8.72 4.08
CA HIS A 191 25.97 9.29 5.39
C HIS A 191 25.70 8.21 6.44
N ILE A 192 25.15 7.05 6.04
CA ILE A 192 25.01 5.90 6.96
C ILE A 192 26.38 5.33 7.33
N ARG A 193 27.31 5.27 6.38
CA ARG A 193 28.69 4.82 6.66
C ARG A 193 29.45 5.75 7.61
N GLU A 194 29.16 7.04 7.53
CA GLU A 194 29.81 8.09 8.33
C GLU A 194 29.12 8.33 9.68
N VAL A 195 27.92 7.77 9.90
CA VAL A 195 27.18 7.98 11.15
C VAL A 195 27.90 7.32 12.32
N GLU A 196 28.03 8.06 13.42
CA GLU A 196 28.60 7.52 14.65
C GLU A 196 27.58 6.61 15.34
N PHE A 197 27.88 5.32 15.40
CA PHE A 197 27.10 4.32 16.13
C PHE A 197 28.00 3.62 17.15
N ALA A 198 27.79 3.89 18.44
CA ALA A 198 28.64 3.40 19.52
C ALA A 198 27.85 3.06 20.80
N PRO A 199 26.98 2.02 20.78
CA PRO A 199 26.04 1.73 21.87
C PRO A 199 26.70 1.39 23.23
N ASP A 200 27.99 1.03 23.24
CA ASP A 200 28.80 0.81 24.46
C ASP A 200 30.08 1.67 24.48
N GLY A 201 30.06 2.84 23.82
CA GLY A 201 31.24 3.71 23.68
C GLY A 201 32.33 3.14 22.75
N ARG A 202 32.03 2.05 22.02
CA ARG A 202 32.89 1.47 20.99
C ARG A 202 32.27 1.70 19.61
N PRO A 203 32.98 2.32 18.65
CA PRO A 203 32.46 2.53 17.31
C PRO A 203 32.14 1.20 16.62
N TRP A 204 30.96 1.12 16.04
CA TRP A 204 30.52 0.02 15.20
C TRP A 204 30.06 0.58 13.84
N PRO A 205 30.79 0.31 12.75
CA PRO A 205 30.42 0.85 11.46
C PRO A 205 29.09 0.25 11.00
N LEU A 206 28.17 1.11 10.59
CA LEU A 206 26.96 0.72 9.87
C LEU A 206 27.22 0.86 8.37
N SER A 207 26.66 -0.05 7.58
CA SER A 207 26.63 0.10 6.13
C SER A 207 25.32 -0.43 5.58
N VAL A 208 24.98 0.01 4.38
CA VAL A 208 23.79 -0.43 3.66
C VAL A 208 24.13 -0.79 2.22
N SER A 209 23.44 -1.80 1.71
CA SER A 209 23.40 -2.07 0.28
C SER A 209 22.12 -1.47 -0.30
N ILE A 210 22.20 -0.86 -1.48
CA ILE A 210 21.05 -0.20 -2.12
C ILE A 210 20.86 -0.73 -3.53
N GLY A 211 19.64 -1.18 -3.83
CA GLY A 211 19.18 -1.47 -5.17
C GLY A 211 18.16 -0.43 -5.62
N GLY A 212 18.24 0.05 -6.86
CA GLY A 212 17.29 1.05 -7.33
C GLY A 212 16.98 1.00 -8.82
N ILE A 213 15.84 1.59 -9.17
CA ILE A 213 15.41 1.84 -10.54
C ILE A 213 14.92 3.28 -10.68
N ALA A 214 15.40 3.98 -11.71
CA ALA A 214 14.72 5.16 -12.24
C ALA A 214 13.86 4.76 -13.43
N PHE A 215 12.65 5.31 -13.49
CA PHE A 215 11.72 5.09 -14.58
C PHE A 215 11.30 6.42 -15.21
N SER A 216 10.98 6.35 -16.51
CA SER A 216 10.30 7.39 -17.24
C SER A 216 9.31 6.71 -18.19
N GLY A 217 8.02 6.97 -17.98
CA GLY A 217 6.90 6.30 -18.64
C GLY A 217 6.13 5.34 -17.71
N PRO A 218 5.13 4.62 -18.27
CA PRO A 218 4.23 3.79 -17.48
C PRO A 218 4.97 2.66 -16.77
N THR A 219 4.66 2.47 -15.48
CA THR A 219 5.19 1.36 -14.68
C THR A 219 4.23 1.01 -13.54
N THR A 220 4.50 -0.11 -12.85
CA THR A 220 3.77 -0.52 -11.65
C THR A 220 4.71 -0.61 -10.45
N TYR A 221 4.15 -0.47 -9.24
CA TYR A 221 4.93 -0.67 -8.02
C TYR A 221 5.59 -2.05 -7.98
N HIS A 222 4.88 -3.09 -8.43
CA HIS A 222 5.39 -4.45 -8.45
C HIS A 222 6.62 -4.60 -9.36
N ASP A 223 6.57 -4.07 -10.59
CA ASP A 223 7.67 -4.16 -11.55
C ASP A 223 8.90 -3.41 -11.05
N MET A 224 8.72 -2.18 -10.54
CA MET A 224 9.81 -1.41 -9.96
C MET A 224 10.45 -2.13 -8.77
N PHE A 225 9.63 -2.73 -7.89
CA PHE A 225 10.11 -3.44 -6.72
C PHE A 225 10.96 -4.65 -7.13
N GLN A 226 10.53 -5.44 -8.12
CA GLN A 226 11.30 -6.58 -8.62
C GLN A 226 12.66 -6.17 -9.20
N VAL A 227 12.71 -5.04 -9.93
CA VAL A 227 13.97 -4.54 -10.49
C VAL A 227 14.90 -4.03 -9.38
N ALA A 228 14.38 -3.22 -8.46
CA ALA A 228 15.15 -2.70 -7.34
C ALA A 228 15.71 -3.83 -6.47
N ASP A 229 14.92 -4.87 -6.18
CA ASP A 229 15.34 -6.04 -5.40
C ASP A 229 16.46 -6.83 -6.11
N ARG A 230 16.33 -7.06 -7.41
CA ARG A 230 17.41 -7.67 -8.21
C ARG A 230 18.71 -6.86 -8.13
N HIS A 231 18.62 -5.53 -8.14
CA HIS A 231 19.78 -4.66 -8.00
C HIS A 231 20.34 -4.66 -6.57
N LEU A 232 19.48 -4.75 -5.55
CA LEU A 232 19.92 -4.90 -4.17
C LEU A 232 20.70 -6.20 -3.98
N TYR A 233 20.20 -7.30 -4.56
CA TYR A 233 20.91 -8.58 -4.56
C TYR A 233 22.29 -8.45 -5.21
N LYS A 234 22.41 -7.76 -6.35
CA LYS A 234 23.71 -7.48 -7.01
C LYS A 234 24.65 -6.68 -6.09
N ALA A 235 24.14 -5.65 -5.41
CA ALA A 235 24.94 -4.87 -4.45
C ALA A 235 25.43 -5.75 -3.28
N LYS A 236 24.59 -6.63 -2.75
CA LYS A 236 24.98 -7.57 -1.69
C LYS A 236 26.01 -8.60 -2.18
N SER A 237 25.85 -9.13 -3.39
CA SER A 237 26.76 -10.14 -3.96
C SER A 237 28.13 -9.55 -4.34
N ASN A 238 28.17 -8.27 -4.71
CA ASN A 238 29.40 -7.58 -5.13
C ASN A 238 30.20 -7.00 -3.94
N GLY A 239 29.93 -7.43 -2.71
CA GLY A 239 30.71 -7.03 -1.53
C GLY A 239 30.02 -6.06 -0.57
N ARG A 240 28.72 -5.76 -0.75
CA ARG A 240 27.92 -4.85 0.10
C ARG A 240 28.43 -3.40 0.10
N ASP A 241 27.83 -2.53 0.92
CA ASP A 241 28.17 -1.10 1.03
C ASP A 241 28.31 -0.42 -0.35
N GLN A 242 27.31 -0.62 -1.21
CA GLN A 242 27.29 -0.04 -2.55
C GLN A 242 25.88 0.15 -3.08
N VAL A 243 25.77 0.99 -4.09
CA VAL A 243 24.55 1.20 -4.87
C VAL A 243 24.63 0.41 -6.17
N SER A 244 23.60 -0.37 -6.48
CA SER A 244 23.36 -0.88 -7.82
C SER A 244 22.07 -0.29 -8.36
N PHE A 245 22.11 0.22 -9.59
CA PHE A 245 21.03 1.05 -10.12
C PHE A 245 20.73 0.73 -11.58
N GLU A 246 19.45 0.72 -11.95
CA GLU A 246 18.97 0.59 -13.33
C GLU A 246 18.22 1.87 -13.75
N SER A 247 18.38 2.30 -15.00
CA SER A 247 17.63 3.44 -15.55
C SER A 247 16.85 2.96 -16.77
N GLN A 248 15.52 2.94 -16.66
CA GLN A 248 14.63 2.58 -17.75
C GLN A 248 14.04 3.84 -18.39
N ARG A 249 14.40 4.11 -19.64
CA ARG A 249 13.75 5.16 -20.46
C ARG A 249 12.67 4.52 -21.33
N SER A 250 11.46 5.09 -21.34
CA SER A 250 10.46 4.77 -22.36
C SER A 250 10.98 5.12 -23.76
N ALA A 251 10.84 4.18 -24.69
CA ALA A 251 11.35 4.28 -26.07
C ALA A 251 10.58 5.28 -26.97
N LEU A 252 9.72 6.15 -26.40
CA LEU A 252 8.81 7.02 -27.17
C LEU A 252 9.27 8.49 -27.28
N ALA A 253 10.44 8.86 -26.75
CA ALA A 253 10.95 10.25 -26.80
C ALA A 253 12.21 10.43 -27.66
N GLY A 254 12.50 9.49 -28.58
CA GLY A 254 13.77 9.41 -29.30
C GLY A 254 13.73 9.55 -30.83
N ASP A 255 12.64 10.05 -31.43
CA ASP A 255 12.54 10.16 -32.90
C ASP A 255 11.97 11.50 -33.42
N ALA A 256 12.42 12.62 -32.84
CA ALA A 256 12.05 13.96 -33.30
C ALA A 256 13.27 14.87 -33.55
N GLY A 257 14.38 14.30 -34.01
CA GLY A 257 15.61 15.06 -34.27
C GLY A 257 16.51 14.39 -35.30
N GLY A 258 16.05 14.26 -36.54
CA GLY A 258 16.80 13.54 -37.56
C GLY A 258 16.36 13.74 -39.01
N THR A 259 16.06 14.96 -39.45
CA THR A 259 16.14 15.33 -40.88
C THR A 259 16.41 16.83 -41.07
N MET A 260 17.69 17.19 -41.02
CA MET A 260 18.25 18.22 -41.89
C MET A 260 19.57 17.68 -42.43
N HIS A 261 19.56 17.26 -43.68
CA HIS A 261 20.55 17.60 -44.70
C HIS A 261 20.03 17.17 -46.07
#